data_AF-A0AAJ0V1V2-F1
#
_entry.id   AF-A0AAJ0V1V2-F1
#
_cell.length_a   1.000
_cell.length_b   1.000
_cell.length_c   1.000
_cell.angle_alpha   90.00
_cell.angle_beta   90.00
_cell.angle_gamma   90.00
#
_symmetry.space_group_name_H-M   'P 1'
#
loop_
_entity.id
_entity.type
_entity.pdbx_description
1 polymer ?
#
loop_
_entity_poly.entity_id
_entity_poly.type
_entity_poly.pdbx_seq_one_letter_code
_entity_poly.pdbx_strand_id
1 'polypeptide(L)'
;MSWTIEDFRATSLEVGQWCWGTLEGAFNEKQTISQIIVDAVIGMIPLVGDATAVRDLLAVSIGMSQDPIKRNDTMQRVLLVVLIFALIPVVGGVIKGVGRLLLKVTGDVAKDAELLKAVVQFLNRMGHGDAPKWLKSLDLAKYQAQAISRLKDFCATVRVAIQRSLEARVGRMLPDKWRAALERVSSGFHAIQDMADKIVPEAIKELNAKLKVLQNMVYRGEVHEIATGGVPKLQREAEAYLQERRLARDIRRGRFPSAECLADEGKVEALLNAKYGAKIAQGWPDILKRKGKMPMFDDADVFLDIASFSGEIKALTAKELAGKKVYRVFGNPSELANYKSGSSAGGRNPAFWGVGEPPKTAEEWRRLAAVLDTWNGNGFIVVMQLPHDFGERMPTANAWAGKIAEQYGTATPVQYLEGGGDQLVVDFGKLSEYVTEEGNKIKQQFENVTGHADLHVQREFNGVKIEFHKTNWENVEKVYGYSKYEDDIYYSTKTRRLASDEIQTKSTNSKVTATTRSAANYEGQR
;
A
#
# COMPACT_ATOMS: atom_id res chain seq x y z
N MET A 1 -9.74 -17.12 30.80
CA MET A 1 -10.53 -15.93 30.44
C MET A 1 -10.23 -15.56 28.99
N SER A 2 -11.24 -15.56 28.10
CA SER A 2 -11.09 -15.19 26.69
C SER A 2 -11.41 -13.70 26.50
N TRP A 3 -10.49 -12.95 25.90
CA TRP A 3 -10.69 -11.55 25.53
C TRP A 3 -11.71 -11.42 24.40
N THR A 4 -12.66 -10.49 24.53
CA THR A 4 -13.63 -10.19 23.47
C THR A 4 -13.19 -9.00 22.62
N ILE A 5 -13.79 -8.85 21.42
CA ILE A 5 -13.58 -7.71 20.52
C ILE A 5 -14.06 -6.40 21.18
N GLU A 6 -14.99 -6.49 22.12
CA GLU A 6 -15.50 -5.34 22.88
C GLU A 6 -14.50 -4.88 23.94
N ASP A 7 -13.82 -5.81 24.65
CA ASP A 7 -12.75 -5.47 25.59
C ASP A 7 -11.57 -4.76 24.88
N PHE A 8 -11.25 -5.20 23.67
CA PHE A 8 -10.20 -4.59 22.84
C PHE A 8 -10.61 -3.21 22.30
N ARG A 9 -11.88 -3.02 21.91
CA ARG A 9 -12.40 -1.73 21.45
C ARG A 9 -12.53 -0.73 22.60
N ALA A 10 -13.01 -1.16 23.76
CA ALA A 10 -13.09 -0.34 24.97
C ALA A 10 -11.70 0.17 25.37
N THR A 11 -10.71 -0.73 25.43
CA THR A 11 -9.31 -0.37 25.73
C THR A 11 -8.74 0.58 24.67
N SER A 12 -9.07 0.43 23.37
CA SER A 12 -8.57 1.29 22.30
C SER A 12 -9.25 2.67 22.21
N LEU A 13 -10.54 2.77 22.57
CA LEU A 13 -11.31 4.02 22.61
C LEU A 13 -10.95 4.87 23.84
N GLU A 14 -10.73 4.24 25.00
CA GLU A 14 -10.25 4.88 26.22
C GLU A 14 -8.82 5.43 26.04
N VAL A 15 -8.00 4.71 25.24
CA VAL A 15 -6.65 5.08 24.79
C VAL A 15 -6.66 6.21 23.73
N GLY A 16 -7.75 6.35 22.97
CA GLY A 16 -7.96 7.40 21.96
C GLY A 16 -8.37 8.75 22.57
N GLN A 17 -9.24 8.77 23.58
CA GLN A 17 -9.63 9.99 24.30
C GLN A 17 -8.48 10.58 25.14
N TRP A 18 -7.54 9.75 25.58
CA TRP A 18 -6.33 10.16 26.31
C TRP A 18 -5.27 10.87 25.43
N CYS A 19 -5.20 10.56 24.13
CA CYS A 19 -4.24 11.19 23.22
C CYS A 19 -4.58 12.66 22.92
N TRP A 20 -5.86 13.01 22.93
CA TRP A 20 -6.32 14.37 22.61
C TRP A 20 -5.94 15.38 23.71
N GLY A 21 -5.91 14.96 24.98
CA GLY A 21 -5.55 15.82 26.11
C GLY A 21 -4.05 16.03 26.35
N THR A 22 -3.18 15.54 25.46
CA THR A 22 -1.71 15.64 25.59
C THR A 22 -1.09 16.63 24.60
N LEU A 23 -1.84 17.06 23.58
CA LEU A 23 -1.43 18.10 22.63
C LEU A 23 -1.74 19.53 23.12
N GLU A 24 -2.57 19.68 24.16
CA GLU A 24 -2.81 20.96 24.83
C GLU A 24 -2.05 21.03 26.16
N GLY A 25 -0.84 21.59 26.09
CA GLY A 25 -0.25 22.34 27.21
C GLY A 25 0.66 21.57 28.17
N ALA A 26 1.90 22.05 28.28
CA ALA A 26 2.67 21.90 29.50
C ALA A 26 1.82 22.41 30.67
N PHE A 27 1.60 21.57 31.68
CA PHE A 27 0.66 21.72 32.82
C PHE A 27 -0.79 21.29 32.56
N ASN A 28 -1.01 19.97 32.50
CA ASN A 28 -2.31 19.37 32.79
C ASN A 28 -2.22 18.66 34.17
N GLU A 29 -3.02 19.09 35.16
CA GLU A 29 -2.99 18.60 36.56
C GLU A 29 -3.49 17.15 36.75
N LYS A 30 -3.81 16.44 35.67
CA LYS A 30 -4.30 15.05 35.69
C LYS A 30 -3.41 14.05 34.92
N GLN A 31 -2.10 14.31 34.83
CA GLN A 31 -1.20 13.32 34.25
C GLN A 31 -1.06 12.07 35.15
N THR A 32 -1.41 10.91 34.60
CA THR A 32 -1.22 9.59 35.22
C THR A 32 0.25 9.17 35.20
N ILE A 33 0.69 8.30 36.13
CA ILE A 33 2.08 7.76 36.17
C ILE A 33 2.51 7.19 34.82
N SER A 34 1.58 6.54 34.11
CA SER A 34 1.84 5.98 32.78
C SER A 34 2.18 7.06 31.74
N GLN A 35 1.56 8.25 31.80
CA GLN A 35 1.89 9.38 30.90
C GLN A 35 3.31 9.89 31.15
N ILE A 36 3.65 10.09 32.42
CA ILE A 36 4.96 10.60 32.85
C ILE A 36 6.09 9.67 32.37
N ILE A 37 5.88 8.35 32.47
CA ILE A 37 6.86 7.36 32.02
C ILE A 37 6.94 7.32 30.49
N VAL A 38 5.81 7.39 29.79
CA VAL A 38 5.76 7.38 28.32
C VAL A 38 6.48 8.58 27.73
N ASP A 39 6.20 9.79 28.23
CA ASP A 39 6.81 11.04 27.75
C ASP A 39 8.33 11.05 27.96
N ALA A 40 8.80 10.46 29.07
CA ALA A 40 10.23 10.39 29.38
C ALA A 40 10.99 9.33 28.54
N VAL A 41 10.32 8.24 28.13
CA VAL A 41 10.97 7.08 27.50
C VAL A 41 10.98 7.17 25.96
N ILE A 42 9.97 7.79 25.34
CA ILE A 42 9.85 7.84 23.86
C ILE A 42 11.10 8.43 23.19
N GLY A 43 11.68 9.50 23.75
CA GLY A 43 12.88 10.13 23.21
C GLY A 43 14.21 9.42 23.54
N MET A 44 14.18 8.40 24.41
CA MET A 44 15.38 7.74 24.96
C MET A 44 15.66 6.36 24.36
N ILE A 45 14.75 5.79 23.57
CA ILE A 45 14.96 4.52 22.87
C ILE A 45 15.44 4.82 21.44
N PRO A 46 16.77 4.79 21.17
CA PRO A 46 17.26 4.94 19.81
C PRO A 46 16.75 3.78 18.97
N LEU A 47 16.37 4.06 17.71
CA LEU A 47 15.95 3.10 16.66
C LEU A 47 14.44 2.82 16.55
N VAL A 48 13.57 3.37 17.40
CA VAL A 48 12.12 3.21 17.22
C VAL A 48 11.53 4.45 16.55
N GLY A 49 11.36 4.38 15.23
CA GLY A 49 10.61 5.40 14.47
C GLY A 49 9.09 5.38 14.74
N ASP A 50 8.58 4.31 15.38
CA ASP A 50 7.16 4.11 15.66
C ASP A 50 6.83 4.33 17.15
N ALA A 51 6.37 5.53 17.51
CA ALA A 51 5.89 5.85 18.87
C ALA A 51 4.85 4.83 19.40
N THR A 52 4.06 4.23 18.51
CA THR A 52 3.07 3.19 18.81
C THR A 52 3.71 1.91 19.36
N ALA A 53 4.92 1.52 18.90
CA ALA A 53 5.59 0.31 19.38
C ALA A 53 6.11 0.46 20.82
N VAL A 54 6.69 1.63 21.14
CA VAL A 54 7.12 1.97 22.50
C VAL A 54 5.91 2.04 23.44
N ARG A 55 4.80 2.63 22.97
CA ARG A 55 3.55 2.72 23.74
C ARG A 55 2.98 1.36 24.10
N ASP A 56 2.87 0.44 23.12
CA ASP A 56 2.40 -0.92 23.36
C ASP A 56 3.26 -1.63 24.42
N LEU A 57 4.59 -1.49 24.31
CA LEU A 57 5.56 -2.09 25.24
C LEU A 57 5.41 -1.56 26.65
N LEU A 58 5.26 -0.24 26.81
CA LEU A 58 5.08 0.38 28.11
C LEU A 58 3.75 -0.02 28.75
N ALA A 59 2.67 -0.09 27.97
CA ALA A 59 1.37 -0.51 28.50
C ALA A 59 1.42 -1.90 29.14
N VAL A 60 2.00 -2.88 28.43
CA VAL A 60 2.13 -4.26 28.94
C VAL A 60 3.12 -4.33 30.11
N SER A 61 4.27 -3.67 29.98
CA SER A 61 5.35 -3.77 30.98
C SER A 61 5.02 -3.04 32.28
N ILE A 62 4.30 -1.90 32.22
CA ILE A 62 3.81 -1.21 33.43
C ILE A 62 2.83 -2.12 34.17
N GLY A 63 1.89 -2.75 33.47
CA GLY A 63 0.96 -3.72 34.07
C GLY A 63 1.69 -4.87 34.76
N MET A 64 2.71 -5.44 34.13
CA MET A 64 3.55 -6.50 34.71
C MET A 64 4.46 -5.99 35.84
N SER A 65 4.88 -4.73 35.81
CA SER A 65 5.74 -4.13 36.84
C SER A 65 4.98 -3.94 38.16
N GLN A 66 3.68 -3.68 38.09
CA GLN A 66 2.83 -3.40 39.25
C GLN A 66 2.15 -4.66 39.78
N ASP A 67 1.91 -5.66 38.94
CA ASP A 67 1.16 -6.86 39.28
C ASP A 67 2.01 -8.13 39.05
N PRO A 68 2.46 -8.81 40.14
CA PRO A 68 3.19 -10.06 40.05
C PRO A 68 2.40 -11.21 39.38
N ILE A 69 1.07 -11.19 39.44
CA ILE A 69 0.23 -12.20 38.76
C ILE A 69 0.36 -12.02 37.25
N LYS A 70 0.20 -10.78 36.75
CA LYS A 70 0.43 -10.47 35.32
C LYS A 70 1.85 -10.74 34.88
N ARG A 71 2.85 -10.50 35.73
CA ARG A 71 4.26 -10.83 35.44
C ARG A 71 4.50 -12.32 35.27
N ASN A 72 3.75 -13.14 36.00
CA ASN A 72 3.85 -14.59 35.96
C ASN A 72 2.92 -15.25 34.93
N ASP A 73 1.98 -14.51 34.39
CA ASP A 73 1.10 -14.98 33.33
C ASP A 73 1.86 -15.24 32.02
N THR A 74 1.61 -16.42 31.45
CA THR A 74 2.31 -16.88 30.23
C THR A 74 1.93 -16.05 29.01
N MET A 75 0.66 -15.66 28.88
CA MET A 75 0.21 -14.88 27.72
C MET A 75 0.71 -13.44 27.77
N GLN A 76 0.81 -12.84 28.95
CA GLN A 76 1.44 -11.52 29.14
C GLN A 76 2.92 -11.56 28.75
N ARG A 77 3.66 -12.60 29.16
CA ARG A 77 5.06 -12.81 28.75
C ARG A 77 5.20 -12.98 27.24
N VAL A 78 4.32 -13.77 26.63
CA VAL A 78 4.31 -13.95 25.17
C VAL A 78 4.01 -12.63 24.45
N LEU A 79 3.00 -11.88 24.89
CA LEU A 79 2.65 -10.58 24.32
C LEU A 79 3.81 -9.59 24.46
N LEU A 80 4.45 -9.52 25.63
CA LEU A 80 5.63 -8.71 25.86
C LEU A 80 6.73 -9.02 24.84
N VAL A 81 7.02 -10.30 24.60
CA VAL A 81 8.07 -10.72 23.66
C VAL A 81 7.68 -10.44 22.20
N VAL A 82 6.40 -10.61 21.81
CA VAL A 82 5.90 -10.19 20.49
C VAL A 82 6.16 -8.69 20.25
N LEU A 83 5.97 -7.86 21.28
CA LEU A 83 6.20 -6.43 21.19
C LEU A 83 7.69 -6.07 21.15
N ILE A 84 8.54 -6.81 21.89
CA ILE A 84 10.00 -6.60 21.91
C ILE A 84 10.63 -6.87 20.54
N PHE A 85 10.08 -7.78 19.73
CA PHE A 85 10.57 -7.99 18.36
C PHE A 85 10.58 -6.71 17.53
N ALA A 86 9.67 -5.76 17.74
CA ALA A 86 9.69 -4.48 17.01
C ALA A 86 10.91 -3.60 17.32
N LEU A 87 11.67 -3.88 18.39
CA LEU A 87 12.93 -3.20 18.70
C LEU A 87 14.14 -3.80 17.94
N ILE A 88 13.93 -4.82 17.12
CA ILE A 88 14.97 -5.42 16.26
C ILE A 88 14.91 -4.74 14.88
N PRO A 89 15.96 -4.04 14.45
CA PRO A 89 15.98 -3.39 13.13
C PRO A 89 15.74 -4.35 11.97
N VAL A 90 15.22 -3.82 10.85
CA VAL A 90 15.05 -4.49 9.56
C VAL A 90 13.97 -5.59 9.53
N VAL A 91 13.92 -6.51 10.50
CA VAL A 91 13.03 -7.70 10.48
C VAL A 91 11.97 -7.68 11.59
N GLY A 92 12.20 -6.90 12.64
CA GLY A 92 11.43 -6.92 13.88
C GLY A 92 9.95 -6.57 13.75
N GLY A 93 9.61 -5.56 12.94
CA GLY A 93 8.22 -5.12 12.73
C GLY A 93 7.35 -6.21 12.10
N VAL A 94 7.92 -7.01 11.21
CA VAL A 94 7.23 -8.11 10.53
C VAL A 94 7.04 -9.27 11.50
N ILE A 95 8.10 -9.62 12.25
CA ILE A 95 8.01 -10.67 13.28
C ILE A 95 6.96 -10.31 14.33
N LYS A 96 6.86 -9.04 14.76
CA LYS A 96 5.79 -8.57 15.64
C LYS A 96 4.40 -8.81 15.02
N GLY A 97 4.21 -8.45 13.75
CA GLY A 97 2.92 -8.61 13.07
C GLY A 97 2.51 -10.07 12.88
N VAL A 98 3.45 -10.94 12.48
CA VAL A 98 3.23 -12.40 12.44
C VAL A 98 2.95 -12.92 13.84
N GLY A 99 3.75 -12.51 14.84
CA GLY A 99 3.59 -12.90 16.25
C GLY A 99 2.19 -12.60 16.79
N ARG A 100 1.62 -11.43 16.47
CA ARG A 100 0.24 -11.08 16.84
C ARG A 100 -0.80 -12.02 16.23
N LEU A 101 -0.60 -12.43 14.99
CA LEU A 101 -1.49 -13.39 14.33
C LEU A 101 -1.30 -14.80 14.89
N LEU A 102 -0.07 -15.19 15.22
CA LEU A 102 0.22 -16.48 15.86
C LEU A 102 -0.54 -16.65 17.18
N LEU A 103 -0.78 -15.58 17.95
CA LEU A 103 -1.58 -15.66 19.18
C LEU A 103 -3.01 -16.17 18.95
N LYS A 104 -3.53 -16.10 17.72
CA LYS A 104 -4.85 -16.59 17.34
C LYS A 104 -4.87 -18.06 16.94
N VAL A 105 -3.72 -18.73 16.89
CA VAL A 105 -3.62 -20.17 16.60
C VAL A 105 -4.28 -20.95 17.71
N THR A 106 -5.24 -21.80 17.33
CA THR A 106 -6.09 -22.56 18.26
C THR A 106 -5.83 -24.06 18.23
N GLY A 107 -5.16 -24.58 17.20
CA GLY A 107 -5.03 -26.01 16.92
C GLY A 107 -6.21 -26.59 16.13
N ASP A 108 -7.25 -25.80 15.89
CA ASP A 108 -8.38 -26.15 15.03
C ASP A 108 -7.99 -25.97 13.57
N VAL A 109 -8.04 -27.04 12.79
CA VAL A 109 -7.56 -27.06 11.40
C VAL A 109 -8.30 -26.05 10.50
N ALA A 110 -9.61 -25.85 10.69
CA ALA A 110 -10.38 -24.94 9.83
C ALA A 110 -10.09 -23.47 10.18
N LYS A 111 -10.04 -23.15 11.49
CA LYS A 111 -9.73 -21.79 11.95
C LYS A 111 -8.29 -21.40 11.66
N ASP A 112 -7.36 -22.33 11.88
CA ASP A 112 -5.94 -22.09 11.64
C ASP A 112 -5.63 -21.99 10.13
N ALA A 113 -6.45 -22.60 9.25
CA ALA A 113 -6.33 -22.44 7.80
C ALA A 113 -6.74 -21.03 7.34
N GLU A 114 -7.84 -20.49 7.89
CA GLU A 114 -8.22 -19.09 7.67
C GLU A 114 -7.19 -18.12 8.26
N LEU A 115 -6.65 -18.44 9.43
CA LEU A 115 -5.56 -17.67 10.02
C LEU A 115 -4.29 -17.71 9.18
N LEU A 116 -3.93 -18.85 8.60
CA LEU A 116 -2.81 -18.97 7.69
C LEU A 116 -2.99 -18.06 6.47
N LYS A 117 -4.20 -17.97 5.90
CA LYS A 117 -4.50 -17.00 4.83
C LYS A 117 -4.25 -15.58 5.28
N ALA A 118 -4.67 -15.22 6.49
CA ALA A 118 -4.43 -13.88 7.05
C ALA A 118 -2.94 -13.61 7.29
N VAL A 119 -2.16 -14.59 7.77
CA VAL A 119 -0.71 -14.50 7.97
C VAL A 119 0.00 -14.33 6.63
N VAL A 120 -0.36 -15.13 5.63
CA VAL A 120 0.17 -15.02 4.27
C VAL A 120 -0.19 -13.64 3.70
N GLN A 121 -1.44 -13.18 3.80
CA GLN A 121 -1.85 -11.83 3.36
C GLN A 121 -1.10 -10.70 4.08
N PHE A 122 -0.83 -10.85 5.37
CA PHE A 122 -0.04 -9.91 6.15
C PHE A 122 1.42 -9.86 5.67
N LEU A 123 2.09 -11.00 5.60
CA LEU A 123 3.48 -11.11 5.11
C LEU A 123 3.63 -10.58 3.69
N ASN A 124 2.62 -10.90 2.89
CA ASN A 124 2.42 -10.36 1.57
C ASN A 124 2.41 -8.82 1.65
N ARG A 125 1.54 -8.20 2.46
CA ARG A 125 1.48 -6.72 2.58
C ARG A 125 2.81 -6.09 3.00
N MET A 126 3.64 -6.82 3.76
CA MET A 126 4.95 -6.36 4.25
C MET A 126 6.11 -6.52 3.24
N GLY A 127 5.88 -7.07 2.04
CA GLY A 127 6.87 -7.07 0.96
C GLY A 127 7.95 -8.17 1.03
N HIS A 128 7.73 -9.27 1.76
CA HIS A 128 8.72 -10.35 1.93
C HIS A 128 8.87 -11.33 0.75
N GLY A 129 8.32 -11.01 -0.43
CA GLY A 129 8.30 -11.92 -1.58
C GLY A 129 7.42 -13.15 -1.33
N ASP A 130 7.96 -14.35 -1.51
CA ASP A 130 7.30 -15.64 -1.26
C ASP A 130 7.00 -15.83 0.23
N ALA A 131 5.82 -15.39 0.66
CA ALA A 131 5.38 -15.46 2.06
C ALA A 131 5.31 -16.90 2.60
N PRO A 132 4.85 -17.92 1.86
CA PRO A 132 5.00 -19.31 2.28
C PRO A 132 6.45 -19.71 2.56
N LYS A 133 7.40 -19.39 1.68
CA LYS A 133 8.83 -19.67 1.88
C LYS A 133 9.41 -18.89 3.05
N TRP A 134 9.06 -17.62 3.19
CA TRP A 134 9.50 -16.80 4.32
C TRP A 134 8.97 -17.39 5.63
N LEU A 135 7.68 -17.71 5.70
CA LEU A 135 7.03 -18.30 6.89
C LEU A 135 7.65 -19.65 7.25
N LYS A 136 8.01 -20.48 6.26
CA LYS A 136 8.76 -21.74 6.50
C LYS A 136 10.17 -21.49 7.03
N SER A 137 10.86 -20.49 6.50
CA SER A 137 12.23 -20.16 6.90
C SER A 137 12.31 -19.43 8.25
N LEU A 138 11.18 -18.89 8.72
CA LEU A 138 11.10 -18.17 9.98
C LEU A 138 11.41 -19.12 11.14
N ASP A 139 12.45 -18.77 11.87
CA ASP A 139 12.83 -19.42 13.10
C ASP A 139 13.02 -18.33 14.16
N LEU A 140 12.07 -18.23 15.08
CA LEU A 140 12.11 -17.21 16.14
C LEU A 140 13.26 -17.44 17.12
N ALA A 141 13.79 -18.66 17.22
CA ALA A 141 14.90 -18.97 18.12
C ALA A 141 16.19 -18.26 17.71
N LYS A 142 16.38 -17.99 16.41
CA LYS A 142 17.53 -17.21 15.89
C LYS A 142 17.61 -15.80 16.48
N TYR A 143 16.48 -15.26 16.92
CA TYR A 143 16.39 -13.90 17.47
C TYR A 143 16.37 -13.89 19.01
N GLN A 144 16.48 -15.03 19.68
CA GLN A 144 16.35 -15.12 21.14
C GLN A 144 17.34 -14.25 21.90
N ALA A 145 18.64 -14.33 21.56
CA ALA A 145 19.67 -13.53 22.23
C ALA A 145 19.44 -12.02 22.04
N GLN A 146 19.02 -11.62 20.84
CA GLN A 146 18.69 -10.22 20.54
C GLN A 146 17.45 -9.77 21.32
N ALA A 147 16.40 -10.60 21.39
CA ALA A 147 15.20 -10.28 22.15
C ALA A 147 15.47 -10.18 23.67
N ILE A 148 16.34 -11.02 24.22
CA ILE A 148 16.81 -10.92 25.62
C ILE A 148 17.52 -9.58 25.83
N SER A 149 18.48 -9.24 24.97
CA SER A 149 19.20 -7.96 25.05
C SER A 149 18.22 -6.79 24.99
N ARG A 150 17.33 -6.77 23.99
CA ARG A 150 16.37 -5.67 23.81
C ARG A 150 15.40 -5.52 24.96
N LEU A 151 14.94 -6.62 25.57
CA LEU A 151 14.10 -6.55 26.77
C LEU A 151 14.87 -5.98 27.97
N LYS A 152 16.12 -6.42 28.18
CA LYS A 152 16.97 -5.90 29.26
C LYS A 152 17.27 -4.41 29.07
N ASP A 153 17.64 -4.01 27.86
CA ASP A 153 17.94 -2.62 27.49
C ASP A 153 16.71 -1.72 27.65
N PHE A 154 15.53 -2.20 27.22
CA PHE A 154 14.27 -1.49 27.41
C PHE A 154 13.96 -1.26 28.89
N CYS A 155 14.03 -2.31 29.73
CA CYS A 155 13.78 -2.18 31.15
C CYS A 155 14.79 -1.23 31.83
N ALA A 156 16.06 -1.32 31.46
CA ALA A 156 17.09 -0.41 31.96
C ALA A 156 16.81 1.04 31.56
N THR A 157 16.41 1.28 30.30
CA THR A 157 16.07 2.61 29.79
C THR A 157 14.91 3.23 30.56
N VAL A 158 13.84 2.47 30.81
CA VAL A 158 12.69 2.93 31.61
C VAL A 158 13.11 3.28 33.04
N ARG A 159 13.94 2.44 33.67
CA ARG A 159 14.47 2.69 35.02
C ARG A 159 15.31 3.97 35.07
N VAL A 160 16.20 4.18 34.10
CA VAL A 160 17.01 5.40 33.99
C VAL A 160 16.12 6.63 33.78
N ALA A 161 15.09 6.52 32.94
CA ALA A 161 14.13 7.61 32.72
C ALA A 161 13.38 7.96 34.02
N ILE A 162 12.89 6.97 34.77
CA ILE A 162 12.24 7.18 36.06
C ILE A 162 13.20 7.85 37.06
N GLN A 163 14.43 7.35 37.16
CA GLN A 163 15.43 7.89 38.09
C GLN A 163 15.74 9.36 37.77
N ARG A 164 15.98 9.69 36.50
CA ARG A 164 16.22 11.08 36.05
C ARG A 164 15.02 11.98 36.35
N SER A 165 13.80 11.47 36.16
CA SER A 165 12.56 12.20 36.47
C SER A 165 12.41 12.46 37.97
N LEU A 166 12.83 11.55 38.84
CA LEU A 166 12.82 11.72 40.29
C LEU A 166 13.90 12.71 40.79
N GLU A 167 15.08 12.69 40.17
CA GLU A 167 16.22 13.57 40.51
C GLU A 167 16.05 15.01 39.99
N ALA A 168 15.27 15.20 38.93
CA ALA A 168 14.97 16.50 38.35
C ALA A 168 14.35 17.47 39.38
N ARG A 169 14.50 18.78 39.16
CA ARG A 169 14.00 19.81 40.10
C ARG A 169 12.50 19.69 40.37
N VAL A 170 11.71 19.37 39.34
CA VAL A 170 10.27 19.12 39.45
C VAL A 170 9.97 17.78 40.12
N GLY A 171 10.78 16.74 39.83
CA GLY A 171 10.73 15.44 40.52
C GLY A 171 10.93 15.56 42.03
N ARG A 172 11.86 16.43 42.43
CA ARG A 172 12.13 16.78 43.83
C ARG A 172 11.01 17.56 44.52
N MET A 173 9.97 17.96 43.80
CA MET A 173 8.76 18.58 44.36
C MET A 173 7.55 17.64 44.31
N LEU A 174 7.69 16.40 43.82
CA LEU A 174 6.59 15.44 43.78
C LEU A 174 6.17 15.00 45.19
N PRO A 175 4.86 14.88 45.48
CA PRO A 175 4.36 14.27 46.71
C PRO A 175 4.84 12.82 46.89
N ASP A 176 5.08 12.39 48.13
CA ASP A 176 5.66 11.07 48.47
C ASP A 176 4.89 9.89 47.85
N LYS A 177 3.57 9.99 47.78
CA LYS A 177 2.71 8.98 47.14
C LYS A 177 3.06 8.71 45.67
N TRP A 178 3.47 9.75 44.92
CA TRP A 178 3.82 9.64 43.50
C TRP A 178 5.24 9.13 43.32
N ARG A 179 6.17 9.52 44.20
CA ARG A 179 7.53 8.98 44.22
C ARG A 179 7.53 7.50 44.52
N ALA A 180 6.85 7.08 45.58
CA ALA A 180 6.72 5.67 45.95
C ALA A 180 6.09 4.84 44.82
N ALA A 181 5.17 5.44 44.04
CA ALA A 181 4.58 4.77 42.88
C ALA A 181 5.57 4.64 41.70
N LEU A 182 6.36 5.67 41.40
CA LEU A 182 7.41 5.63 40.39
C LEU A 182 8.54 4.66 40.76
N GLU A 183 8.95 4.65 42.02
CA GLU A 183 9.94 3.70 42.56
C GLU A 183 9.44 2.26 42.51
N ARG A 184 8.15 2.03 42.79
CA ARG A 184 7.52 0.71 42.65
C ARG A 184 7.53 0.24 41.20
N VAL A 185 7.22 1.12 40.25
CA VAL A 185 7.30 0.80 38.82
C VAL A 185 8.74 0.50 38.43
N SER A 186 9.71 1.32 38.82
CA SER A 186 11.14 1.10 38.57
C SER A 186 11.63 -0.27 39.11
N SER A 187 11.24 -0.61 40.34
CA SER A 187 11.52 -1.91 40.95
C SER A 187 10.85 -3.07 40.21
N GLY A 188 9.63 -2.86 39.73
CA GLY A 188 8.92 -3.83 38.88
C GLY A 188 9.62 -4.08 37.54
N PHE A 189 10.15 -3.03 36.90
CA PHE A 189 10.96 -3.16 35.69
C PHE A 189 12.31 -3.85 35.94
N HIS A 190 12.93 -3.64 37.11
CA HIS A 190 14.11 -4.41 37.53
C HIS A 190 13.80 -5.90 37.57
N ALA A 191 12.69 -6.28 38.19
CA ALA A 191 12.30 -7.68 38.28
C ALA A 191 11.94 -8.30 36.92
N ILE A 192 11.34 -7.53 35.98
CA ILE A 192 11.15 -8.01 34.59
C ILE A 192 12.50 -8.22 33.90
N GLN A 193 13.45 -7.31 34.12
CA GLN A 193 14.82 -7.39 33.58
C GLN A 193 15.56 -8.64 34.07
N ASP A 194 15.49 -8.95 35.37
CA ASP A 194 16.10 -10.16 35.96
C ASP A 194 15.47 -11.45 35.40
N MET A 195 14.18 -11.40 35.08
CA MET A 195 13.45 -12.53 34.53
C MET A 195 13.60 -12.67 33.01
N ALA A 196 14.30 -11.77 32.31
CA ALA A 196 14.37 -11.78 30.85
C ALA A 196 14.92 -13.10 30.28
N ASP A 197 15.93 -13.68 30.92
CA ASP A 197 16.54 -14.98 30.51
C ASP A 197 15.57 -16.16 30.69
N LYS A 198 14.48 -15.99 31.43
CA LYS A 198 13.39 -16.96 31.57
C LYS A 198 12.20 -16.62 30.67
N ILE A 199 11.75 -15.37 30.68
CA ILE A 199 10.58 -14.88 29.95
C ILE A 199 10.75 -15.08 28.44
N VAL A 200 11.90 -14.69 27.89
CA VAL A 200 12.11 -14.70 26.43
C VAL A 200 12.15 -16.12 25.86
N PRO A 201 12.92 -17.07 26.43
CA PRO A 201 12.92 -18.44 25.91
C PRO A 201 11.57 -19.14 26.05
N GLU A 202 10.86 -18.96 27.18
CA GLU A 202 9.52 -19.54 27.37
C GLU A 202 8.52 -19.01 26.34
N ALA A 203 8.51 -17.70 26.11
CA ALA A 203 7.64 -17.06 25.14
C ALA A 203 7.96 -17.46 23.69
N ILE A 204 9.25 -17.50 23.32
CA ILE A 204 9.68 -17.95 21.98
C ILE A 204 9.31 -19.40 21.76
N LYS A 205 9.43 -20.27 22.78
CA LYS A 205 8.99 -21.67 22.70
C LYS A 205 7.50 -21.76 22.39
N GLU A 206 6.66 -21.00 23.09
CA GLU A 206 5.20 -20.97 22.86
C GLU A 206 4.86 -20.42 21.46
N LEU A 207 5.48 -19.31 21.06
CA LEU A 207 5.30 -18.74 19.71
C LEU A 207 5.78 -19.69 18.61
N ASN A 208 6.89 -20.39 18.82
CA ASN A 208 7.39 -21.39 17.87
C ASN A 208 6.46 -22.60 17.78
N ALA A 209 5.82 -23.02 18.87
CA ALA A 209 4.82 -24.08 18.81
C ALA A 209 3.65 -23.66 17.91
N LYS A 210 3.14 -22.43 18.06
CA LYS A 210 2.07 -21.86 17.23
C LYS A 210 2.53 -21.65 15.78
N LEU A 211 3.76 -21.20 15.57
CA LEU A 211 4.37 -21.05 14.25
C LEU A 211 4.47 -22.40 13.53
N LYS A 212 4.87 -23.47 14.23
CA LYS A 212 4.96 -24.82 13.67
C LYS A 212 3.61 -25.34 13.20
N VAL A 213 2.51 -25.03 13.89
CA VAL A 213 1.15 -25.39 13.41
C VAL A 213 0.93 -24.81 12.02
N LEU A 214 1.19 -23.51 11.84
CA LEU A 214 1.01 -22.85 10.55
C LEU A 214 2.02 -23.33 9.49
N GLN A 215 3.30 -23.52 9.85
CA GLN A 215 4.33 -24.06 8.94
C GLN A 215 3.98 -25.46 8.44
N ASN A 216 3.47 -26.34 9.31
CA ASN A 216 3.03 -27.68 8.94
C ASN A 216 1.82 -27.65 8.01
N MET A 217 0.94 -26.67 8.15
CA MET A 217 -0.19 -26.47 7.24
C MET A 217 0.26 -26.00 5.86
N VAL A 218 1.30 -25.16 5.78
CA VAL A 218 1.96 -24.82 4.51
C VAL A 218 2.54 -26.09 3.86
N TYR A 219 3.22 -26.94 4.63
CA TYR A 219 3.81 -28.19 4.13
C TYR A 219 2.78 -29.23 3.66
N ARG A 220 1.61 -29.32 4.32
CA ARG A 220 0.49 -30.18 3.86
C ARG A 220 -0.12 -29.74 2.54
N GLY A 221 0.01 -28.45 2.20
CA GLY A 221 -0.32 -27.92 0.88
C GLY A 221 0.67 -28.34 -0.22
N GLU A 222 1.89 -28.79 0.14
CA GLU A 222 2.99 -29.12 -0.78
C GLU A 222 3.18 -30.63 -1.07
N VAL A 223 2.19 -31.47 -0.70
CA VAL A 223 2.02 -32.92 -1.04
C VAL A 223 2.66 -33.94 -0.09
N HIS A 224 1.85 -34.93 0.31
CA HIS A 224 2.25 -36.34 0.48
C HIS A 224 1.29 -37.22 -0.36
N GLU A 225 1.87 -38.04 -1.25
CA GLU A 225 1.25 -39.22 -1.86
C GLU A 225 1.51 -40.41 -0.92
N ILE A 226 0.47 -41.12 -0.52
CA ILE A 226 0.63 -42.45 0.06
C ILE A 226 -0.05 -43.40 -0.91
N ALA A 227 0.74 -44.25 -1.55
CA ALA A 227 0.24 -45.37 -2.31
C ALA A 227 -0.32 -46.41 -1.33
N THR A 228 -1.64 -46.49 -1.21
CA THR A 228 -2.34 -47.69 -0.73
C THR A 228 -3.32 -48.10 -1.80
N GLY A 229 -3.13 -49.31 -2.31
CA GLY A 229 -3.78 -49.81 -3.51
C GLY A 229 -5.30 -49.86 -3.41
N GLY A 230 -5.93 -49.38 -4.48
CA GLY A 230 -7.32 -49.67 -4.87
C GLY A 230 -8.40 -48.78 -4.27
N VAL A 231 -9.16 -48.11 -5.16
CA VAL A 231 -10.48 -47.46 -4.93
C VAL A 231 -10.42 -45.94 -4.55
N PRO A 232 -11.26 -45.06 -5.16
CA PRO A 232 -10.87 -44.09 -6.19
C PRO A 232 -10.51 -42.69 -5.64
N LYS A 233 -9.68 -42.01 -6.43
CA LYS A 233 -9.36 -40.58 -6.37
C LYS A 233 -10.64 -39.72 -6.38
N LEU A 234 -11.12 -39.27 -5.23
CA LEU A 234 -12.22 -38.30 -5.22
C LEU A 234 -12.22 -37.42 -3.96
N GLN A 235 -11.19 -36.56 -3.81
CA GLN A 235 -11.29 -35.38 -2.95
C GLN A 235 -10.19 -34.31 -3.17
N ARG A 236 -9.22 -34.51 -4.09
CA ARG A 236 -8.15 -33.54 -4.36
C ARG A 236 -8.29 -32.72 -5.65
N GLU A 237 -9.11 -33.13 -6.62
CA GLU A 237 -9.37 -32.32 -7.81
C GLU A 237 -10.54 -31.34 -7.61
N ALA A 238 -11.56 -31.66 -6.81
CA ALA A 238 -12.76 -30.83 -6.74
C ALA A 238 -12.53 -29.44 -6.11
N GLU A 239 -11.74 -29.33 -5.03
CA GLU A 239 -11.49 -28.04 -4.36
C GLU A 239 -10.39 -27.21 -5.05
N ALA A 240 -9.33 -27.86 -5.54
CA ALA A 240 -8.30 -27.21 -6.34
C ALA A 240 -8.88 -26.70 -7.68
N TYR A 241 -9.75 -27.47 -8.34
CA TYR A 241 -10.38 -27.06 -9.59
C TYR A 241 -11.48 -26.00 -9.40
N LEU A 242 -12.17 -25.98 -8.25
CA LEU A 242 -13.13 -24.92 -7.90
C LEU A 242 -12.44 -23.61 -7.48
N GLN A 243 -11.30 -23.68 -6.76
CA GLN A 243 -10.50 -22.50 -6.40
C GLN A 243 -9.67 -22.00 -7.57
N GLU A 244 -9.03 -22.84 -8.40
CA GLU A 244 -8.39 -22.41 -9.64
C GLU A 244 -9.41 -21.79 -10.58
N ARG A 245 -10.62 -22.36 -10.76
CA ARG A 245 -11.67 -21.68 -11.53
C ARG A 245 -12.25 -20.45 -10.85
N ARG A 246 -12.13 -20.24 -9.53
CA ARG A 246 -12.57 -19.01 -8.84
C ARG A 246 -11.49 -17.93 -8.90
N LEU A 247 -10.23 -18.25 -8.60
CA LEU A 247 -9.08 -17.36 -8.71
C LEU A 247 -8.77 -17.00 -10.16
N ALA A 248 -8.83 -17.96 -11.09
CA ALA A 248 -8.76 -17.65 -12.52
C ALA A 248 -10.01 -16.92 -13.04
N ARG A 249 -11.15 -16.98 -12.32
CA ARG A 249 -12.31 -16.10 -12.58
C ARG A 249 -12.18 -14.72 -11.93
N ASP A 250 -11.41 -14.57 -10.85
CA ASP A 250 -11.15 -13.28 -10.19
C ASP A 250 -9.93 -12.56 -10.80
N ILE A 251 -9.03 -13.29 -11.48
CA ILE A 251 -7.97 -12.79 -12.38
C ILE A 251 -8.51 -12.61 -13.82
N ARG A 252 -9.82 -12.83 -14.07
CA ARG A 252 -10.44 -12.37 -15.33
C ARG A 252 -10.60 -10.86 -15.28
N ARG A 253 -9.60 -10.19 -15.86
CA ARG A 253 -9.50 -8.74 -16.10
C ARG A 253 -9.18 -7.95 -14.83
N GLY A 254 -8.13 -7.14 -14.87
CA GLY A 254 -8.14 -5.94 -14.04
C GLY A 254 -9.41 -5.16 -14.36
N ARG A 255 -9.99 -4.50 -13.36
CA ARG A 255 -11.27 -3.80 -13.53
C ARG A 255 -11.26 -2.78 -14.69
N PHE A 256 -10.07 -2.32 -15.09
CA PHE A 256 -9.87 -1.30 -16.12
C PHE A 256 -8.82 -1.75 -17.18
N PRO A 257 -9.15 -2.70 -18.07
CA PRO A 257 -8.22 -3.12 -19.12
C PRO A 257 -7.98 -2.00 -20.15
N SER A 258 -6.81 -1.97 -20.78
CA SER A 258 -6.54 -1.02 -21.88
C SER A 258 -7.58 -1.14 -23.00
N ALA A 259 -7.91 0.01 -23.58
CA ALA A 259 -8.73 0.11 -24.77
C ALA A 259 -8.04 -0.59 -25.95
N GLU A 260 -8.84 -0.93 -26.97
CA GLU A 260 -8.32 -1.49 -28.21
C GLU A 260 -7.36 -0.49 -28.88
N CYS A 261 -6.08 -0.85 -28.97
CA CYS A 261 -4.99 0.07 -29.28
C CYS A 261 -3.90 -0.52 -30.20
N LEU A 262 -4.15 -1.68 -30.83
CA LEU A 262 -3.19 -2.29 -31.75
C LEU A 262 -2.83 -1.34 -32.90
N ALA A 263 -1.54 -1.26 -33.18
CA ALA A 263 -0.92 -0.43 -34.20
C ALA A 263 -0.06 -1.31 -35.14
N ASP A 264 -0.68 -2.39 -35.63
CA ASP A 264 -0.07 -3.48 -36.41
C ASP A 264 -0.40 -3.40 -37.91
N GLU A 265 -0.80 -2.22 -38.41
CA GLU A 265 -1.27 -1.99 -39.78
C GLU A 265 -2.49 -2.85 -40.18
N GLY A 266 -3.13 -3.48 -39.20
CA GLY A 266 -4.30 -4.33 -39.37
C GLY A 266 -5.63 -3.56 -39.37
N LYS A 267 -6.72 -4.34 -39.29
CA LYS A 267 -8.08 -3.79 -39.23
C LYS A 267 -8.31 -2.87 -38.03
N VAL A 268 -7.68 -3.17 -36.90
CA VAL A 268 -7.81 -2.38 -35.67
C VAL A 268 -7.21 -0.99 -35.86
N GLU A 269 -5.98 -0.90 -36.39
CA GLU A 269 -5.35 0.40 -36.66
C GLU A 269 -6.19 1.23 -37.65
N ALA A 270 -6.72 0.62 -38.72
CA ALA A 270 -7.59 1.31 -39.66
C ALA A 270 -8.88 1.86 -39.00
N LEU A 271 -9.49 1.09 -38.09
CA LEU A 271 -10.66 1.53 -37.31
C LEU A 271 -10.33 2.69 -36.37
N LEU A 272 -9.18 2.66 -35.69
CA LEU A 272 -8.74 3.73 -34.78
C LEU A 272 -8.44 5.02 -35.56
N ASN A 273 -7.78 4.91 -36.72
CA ASN A 273 -7.56 6.03 -37.63
C ASN A 273 -8.88 6.66 -38.09
N ALA A 274 -9.85 5.85 -38.50
CA ALA A 274 -11.18 6.34 -38.90
C ALA A 274 -11.94 6.99 -37.74
N LYS A 275 -11.83 6.43 -36.53
CA LYS A 275 -12.54 6.90 -35.33
C LYS A 275 -12.00 8.23 -34.81
N TYR A 276 -10.68 8.39 -34.75
CA TYR A 276 -10.05 9.55 -34.11
C TYR A 276 -9.51 10.59 -35.10
N GLY A 277 -9.17 10.19 -36.33
CA GLY A 277 -8.49 11.03 -37.31
C GLY A 277 -9.22 12.33 -37.64
N ALA A 278 -10.56 12.29 -37.81
CA ALA A 278 -11.35 13.48 -38.08
C ALA A 278 -11.29 14.52 -36.94
N LYS A 279 -11.23 14.06 -35.69
CA LYS A 279 -11.11 14.95 -34.52
C LYS A 279 -9.69 15.46 -34.34
N ILE A 280 -8.69 14.63 -34.60
CA ILE A 280 -7.28 15.04 -34.59
C ILE A 280 -7.06 16.16 -35.61
N ALA A 281 -7.59 16.02 -36.83
CA ALA A 281 -7.53 17.07 -37.86
C ALA A 281 -8.26 18.37 -37.46
N GLN A 282 -9.23 18.29 -36.53
CA GLN A 282 -9.92 19.44 -35.95
C GLN A 282 -9.17 20.09 -34.77
N GLY A 283 -7.96 19.62 -34.45
CA GLY A 283 -7.11 20.18 -33.39
C GLY A 283 -7.21 19.48 -32.03
N TRP A 284 -7.69 18.24 -31.98
CA TRP A 284 -7.52 17.40 -30.79
C TRP A 284 -6.10 16.81 -30.75
N PRO A 285 -5.56 16.50 -29.55
CA PRO A 285 -4.25 15.87 -29.43
C PRO A 285 -4.14 14.58 -30.26
N ASP A 286 -3.03 14.40 -30.96
CA ASP A 286 -2.80 13.22 -31.78
C ASP A 286 -2.40 12.01 -30.92
N ILE A 287 -3.40 11.27 -30.45
CA ILE A 287 -3.26 10.03 -29.67
C ILE A 287 -2.85 8.81 -30.52
N LEU A 288 -2.73 8.97 -31.84
CA LEU A 288 -2.26 7.94 -32.78
C LEU A 288 -0.77 8.11 -33.11
N LYS A 289 -0.14 9.20 -32.69
CA LYS A 289 1.26 9.49 -33.03
C LYS A 289 2.28 8.53 -32.39
N ARG A 290 2.05 8.14 -31.14
CA ARG A 290 3.04 7.40 -30.34
C ARG A 290 2.75 5.91 -30.38
N LYS A 291 3.58 5.18 -31.14
CA LYS A 291 3.61 3.71 -31.14
C LYS A 291 4.68 3.19 -30.20
N GLY A 292 4.48 1.99 -29.66
CA GLY A 292 5.50 1.26 -28.92
C GLY A 292 4.96 -0.03 -28.34
N LYS A 293 5.83 -0.75 -27.63
CA LYS A 293 5.49 -2.02 -26.99
C LYS A 293 5.03 -1.81 -25.55
N MET A 294 4.07 -2.63 -25.13
CA MET A 294 3.66 -2.72 -23.73
C MET A 294 3.58 -4.19 -23.32
N PRO A 295 3.90 -4.53 -22.06
CA PRO A 295 3.91 -5.91 -21.58
C PRO A 295 2.65 -6.72 -21.94
N MET A 296 1.47 -6.12 -21.84
CA MET A 296 0.19 -6.79 -22.09
C MET A 296 -0.13 -7.11 -23.58
N PHE A 297 0.69 -6.63 -24.52
CA PHE A 297 0.49 -6.79 -25.96
C PHE A 297 1.64 -7.54 -26.65
N ASP A 298 2.46 -8.29 -25.89
CA ASP A 298 3.61 -9.04 -26.38
C ASP A 298 4.52 -8.18 -27.28
N ASP A 299 4.86 -8.68 -28.48
CA ASP A 299 5.68 -7.99 -29.46
C ASP A 299 4.89 -7.06 -30.40
N ALA A 300 3.57 -6.95 -30.23
CA ALA A 300 2.76 -6.08 -31.07
C ALA A 300 2.98 -4.61 -30.69
N ASP A 301 3.05 -3.75 -31.70
CA ASP A 301 3.02 -2.31 -31.49
C ASP A 301 1.61 -1.86 -31.14
N VAL A 302 1.53 -0.94 -30.18
CA VAL A 302 0.28 -0.29 -29.78
C VAL A 302 0.41 1.22 -29.77
N PHE A 303 -0.70 1.91 -29.98
CA PHE A 303 -0.81 3.33 -29.73
C PHE A 303 -0.80 3.57 -28.21
N LEU A 304 0.35 4.00 -27.68
CA LEU A 304 0.60 4.12 -26.24
C LEU A 304 -0.40 5.04 -25.53
N ASP A 305 -0.85 6.08 -26.22
CA ASP A 305 -1.77 7.10 -25.68
C ASP A 305 -3.23 6.61 -25.69
N ILE A 306 -3.56 5.64 -26.55
CA ILE A 306 -4.84 4.94 -26.50
C ILE A 306 -4.79 3.86 -25.42
N ALA A 307 -3.68 3.14 -25.32
CA ALA A 307 -3.46 2.08 -24.35
C ALA A 307 -3.54 2.57 -22.89
N SER A 308 -3.30 3.86 -22.64
CA SER A 308 -3.48 4.46 -21.30
C SER A 308 -4.94 4.58 -20.87
N PHE A 309 -5.91 4.47 -21.78
CA PHE A 309 -7.34 4.55 -21.46
C PHE A 309 -7.98 3.18 -21.30
N SER A 310 -8.94 3.07 -20.40
CA SER A 310 -9.82 1.91 -20.28
C SER A 310 -11.21 2.25 -20.79
N GLY A 311 -11.70 1.47 -21.76
CA GLY A 311 -13.04 1.62 -22.31
C GLY A 311 -13.17 2.81 -23.26
N GLU A 312 -14.21 3.63 -23.06
CA GLU A 312 -14.53 4.74 -23.97
C GLU A 312 -13.57 5.93 -23.78
N ILE A 313 -13.11 6.48 -24.91
CA ILE A 313 -12.32 7.71 -24.97
C ILE A 313 -13.19 8.79 -25.61
N LYS A 314 -13.55 9.81 -24.81
CA LYS A 314 -14.43 10.90 -25.20
C LYS A 314 -13.63 12.12 -25.63
N ALA A 315 -13.97 12.69 -26.80
CA ALA A 315 -13.47 14.01 -27.20
C ALA A 315 -14.18 15.09 -26.37
N LEU A 316 -13.40 15.95 -25.71
CA LEU A 316 -13.88 17.17 -25.04
C LEU A 316 -13.30 18.39 -25.73
N THR A 317 -14.12 19.42 -25.91
CA THR A 317 -13.68 20.76 -26.32
C THR A 317 -13.08 21.53 -25.15
N ALA A 318 -12.29 22.57 -25.42
CA ALA A 318 -11.82 23.47 -24.39
C ALA A 318 -12.96 24.09 -23.55
N LYS A 319 -14.13 24.38 -24.17
CA LYS A 319 -15.32 24.88 -23.44
C LYS A 319 -15.85 23.87 -22.43
N GLU A 320 -15.83 22.58 -22.76
CA GLU A 320 -16.27 21.51 -21.83
C GLU A 320 -15.28 21.27 -20.69
N LEU A 321 -14.05 21.79 -20.77
CA LEU A 321 -13.08 21.75 -19.68
C LEU A 321 -13.29 22.87 -18.65
N ALA A 322 -14.08 23.89 -18.96
CA ALA A 322 -14.33 25.01 -18.07
C ALA A 322 -14.84 24.57 -16.69
N GLY A 323 -14.30 25.19 -15.63
CA GLY A 323 -14.65 24.88 -14.24
C GLY A 323 -14.10 23.55 -13.71
N LYS A 324 -13.46 22.71 -14.53
CA LYS A 324 -12.87 21.46 -14.05
C LYS A 324 -11.61 21.72 -13.22
N LYS A 325 -11.35 20.79 -12.30
CA LYS A 325 -10.08 20.68 -11.58
C LYS A 325 -9.26 19.56 -12.21
N VAL A 326 -7.98 19.82 -12.46
CA VAL A 326 -7.03 18.83 -12.95
C VAL A 326 -5.78 18.81 -12.07
N TYR A 327 -5.11 17.67 -11.98
CA TYR A 327 -3.93 17.54 -11.14
C TYR A 327 -2.86 16.63 -11.75
N ARG A 328 -1.62 16.81 -11.30
CA ARG A 328 -0.49 15.96 -11.65
C ARG A 328 0.52 15.91 -10.52
N VAL A 329 0.99 14.70 -10.21
CA VAL A 329 2.09 14.50 -9.25
C VAL A 329 3.42 14.55 -9.99
N PHE A 330 4.42 15.18 -9.39
CA PHE A 330 5.78 15.28 -9.90
C PHE A 330 6.80 15.31 -8.75
N GLY A 331 8.04 14.92 -9.00
CA GLY A 331 9.08 14.88 -8.00
C GLY A 331 10.49 14.95 -8.58
N ASN A 332 11.45 15.05 -7.66
CA ASN A 332 12.86 14.84 -7.92
C ASN A 332 13.14 13.36 -8.27
N PRO A 333 14.33 13.04 -8.80
CA PRO A 333 14.71 11.65 -9.02
C PRO A 333 14.64 10.85 -7.72
N SER A 334 14.29 9.57 -7.82
CA SER A 334 14.28 8.62 -6.70
C SER A 334 15.10 7.39 -7.03
N GLU A 335 15.11 6.41 -6.12
CA GLU A 335 15.80 5.14 -6.34
C GLU A 335 15.27 4.40 -7.58
N LEU A 336 13.94 4.40 -7.79
CA LEU A 336 13.31 3.70 -8.91
C LEU A 336 13.03 4.63 -10.11
N ALA A 337 12.67 5.89 -9.88
CA ALA A 337 12.51 6.91 -10.92
C ALA A 337 13.81 7.70 -11.11
N ASN A 338 14.79 7.08 -11.75
CA ASN A 338 16.17 7.57 -11.81
C ASN A 338 16.45 8.63 -12.91
N TYR A 339 15.43 9.12 -13.61
CA TYR A 339 15.59 10.19 -14.60
C TYR A 339 16.22 11.42 -13.95
N LYS A 340 17.37 11.89 -14.45
CA LYS A 340 18.17 12.97 -13.83
C LYS A 340 17.38 14.24 -13.51
N SER A 341 16.41 14.62 -14.34
CA SER A 341 15.57 15.80 -14.12
C SER A 341 14.40 15.58 -13.16
N GLY A 342 14.16 14.33 -12.76
CA GLY A 342 12.89 13.87 -12.21
C GLY A 342 11.74 14.05 -13.20
N SER A 343 10.52 13.79 -12.72
CA SER A 343 9.29 14.06 -13.49
C SER A 343 8.96 15.56 -13.54
N SER A 344 8.25 16.00 -14.58
CA SER A 344 7.82 17.39 -14.75
C SER A 344 6.37 17.63 -14.32
N ALA A 345 6.11 18.84 -13.80
CA ALA A 345 4.79 19.28 -13.35
C ALA A 345 3.80 19.56 -14.50
N GLY A 346 4.27 20.02 -15.67
CA GLY A 346 3.43 20.15 -16.86
C GLY A 346 3.35 18.88 -17.71
N GLY A 347 4.25 17.93 -17.48
CA GLY A 347 4.35 16.71 -18.27
C GLY A 347 5.02 16.90 -19.63
N ARG A 348 4.80 15.92 -20.51
CA ARG A 348 5.16 15.99 -21.93
C ARG A 348 4.04 16.70 -22.71
N ASN A 349 4.22 16.99 -23.99
CA ASN A 349 3.13 17.52 -24.82
C ASN A 349 2.69 16.50 -25.90
N PRO A 350 1.42 16.04 -25.94
CA PRO A 350 0.34 16.26 -24.94
C PRO A 350 0.58 15.50 -23.64
N ALA A 351 0.04 16.03 -22.54
CA ALA A 351 0.22 15.49 -21.19
C ALA A 351 -1.02 14.76 -20.68
N PHE A 352 -0.76 13.77 -19.82
CA PHE A 352 -1.77 13.13 -18.98
C PHE A 352 -2.00 13.95 -17.70
N TRP A 353 -3.27 14.17 -17.36
CA TRP A 353 -3.72 14.88 -16.18
C TRP A 353 -4.84 14.10 -15.48
N GLY A 354 -4.77 13.96 -14.17
CA GLY A 354 -5.91 13.46 -13.39
C GLY A 354 -7.01 14.51 -13.32
N VAL A 355 -8.28 14.09 -13.24
CA VAL A 355 -9.44 14.98 -13.20
C VAL A 355 -10.16 14.86 -11.87
N GLY A 356 -10.63 15.98 -11.34
CA GLY A 356 -11.41 16.05 -10.10
C GLY A 356 -10.54 16.31 -8.87
N GLU A 357 -10.94 15.75 -7.73
CA GLU A 357 -10.21 15.95 -6.49
C GLU A 357 -8.85 15.24 -6.53
N PRO A 358 -7.76 15.91 -6.12
CA PRO A 358 -6.45 15.29 -6.06
C PRO A 358 -6.45 14.15 -5.02
N PRO A 359 -5.63 13.10 -5.24
CA PRO A 359 -5.47 12.02 -4.27
C PRO A 359 -4.95 12.57 -2.93
N LYS A 360 -5.41 11.99 -1.82
CA LYS A 360 -4.99 12.39 -0.46
C LYS A 360 -3.85 11.52 0.06
N THR A 361 -3.68 10.33 -0.51
CA THR A 361 -2.68 9.35 -0.09
C THR A 361 -1.90 8.80 -1.28
N ALA A 362 -0.70 8.28 -1.02
CA ALA A 362 0.08 7.56 -2.03
C ALA A 362 -0.64 6.34 -2.58
N GLU A 363 -1.42 5.62 -1.77
CA GLU A 363 -2.19 4.45 -2.22
C GLU A 363 -3.24 4.85 -3.27
N GLU A 364 -4.04 5.89 -2.98
CA GLU A 364 -5.04 6.42 -3.91
C GLU A 364 -4.39 6.85 -5.22
N TRP A 365 -3.29 7.61 -5.13
CA TRP A 365 -2.56 8.05 -6.30
C TRP A 365 -2.03 6.86 -7.11
N ARG A 366 -1.26 5.95 -6.50
CA ARG A 366 -0.62 4.84 -7.21
C ARG A 366 -1.65 3.95 -7.88
N ARG A 367 -2.72 3.59 -7.17
CA ARG A 367 -3.72 2.65 -7.68
C ARG A 367 -4.61 3.28 -8.74
N LEU A 368 -5.18 4.46 -8.47
CA LEU A 368 -6.18 5.06 -9.35
C LEU A 368 -5.53 5.76 -10.55
N ALA A 369 -4.39 6.44 -10.34
CA ALA A 369 -3.67 7.10 -11.43
C ALA A 369 -2.73 6.17 -12.20
N ALA A 370 -2.56 4.93 -11.73
CA ALA A 370 -1.70 3.90 -12.32
C ALA A 370 -0.28 4.39 -12.67
N VAL A 371 0.30 5.27 -11.85
CA VAL A 371 1.65 5.79 -12.08
C VAL A 371 2.68 4.84 -11.48
N LEU A 372 3.46 4.20 -12.35
CA LEU A 372 4.51 3.26 -11.95
C LEU A 372 5.63 3.93 -11.13
N ASP A 373 6.26 3.15 -10.26
CA ASP A 373 7.40 3.59 -9.45
C ASP A 373 8.55 4.10 -10.31
N THR A 374 8.82 3.40 -11.40
CA THR A 374 9.88 3.76 -12.35
C THR A 374 9.59 5.06 -13.11
N TRP A 375 8.37 5.59 -13.04
CA TRP A 375 7.98 6.83 -13.72
C TRP A 375 8.05 8.04 -12.80
N ASN A 376 7.71 7.88 -11.52
CA ASN A 376 7.65 8.98 -10.57
C ASN A 376 7.80 8.49 -9.12
N GLY A 377 8.85 8.97 -8.44
CA GLY A 377 9.15 8.64 -7.05
C GLY A 377 8.34 9.40 -5.99
N ASN A 378 7.39 10.26 -6.39
CA ASN A 378 6.66 11.22 -5.55
C ASN A 378 7.47 12.49 -5.18
N GLY A 379 6.78 13.53 -4.71
CA GLY A 379 7.38 14.70 -4.08
C GLY A 379 6.38 15.84 -3.92
N PHE A 380 5.73 16.22 -5.02
CA PHE A 380 4.87 17.39 -5.15
C PHE A 380 3.65 17.06 -5.99
N ILE A 381 2.58 17.82 -5.78
CA ILE A 381 1.39 17.78 -6.61
C ILE A 381 1.07 19.19 -7.07
N VAL A 382 0.79 19.34 -8.36
CA VAL A 382 0.19 20.54 -8.93
C VAL A 382 -1.29 20.29 -9.16
N VAL A 383 -2.11 21.24 -8.74
CA VAL A 383 -3.56 21.26 -8.93
C VAL A 383 -3.91 22.52 -9.68
N MET A 384 -4.61 22.39 -10.80
CA MET A 384 -5.09 23.52 -11.59
C MET A 384 -6.61 23.58 -11.55
N GLN A 385 -7.13 24.75 -11.19
CA GLN A 385 -8.55 25.06 -11.30
C GLN A 385 -8.78 25.86 -12.59
N LEU A 386 -9.46 25.23 -13.55
CA LEU A 386 -9.76 25.86 -14.83
C LEU A 386 -10.94 26.83 -14.63
N PRO A 387 -10.84 28.10 -15.09
CA PRO A 387 -11.91 29.08 -14.92
C PRO A 387 -13.15 28.74 -15.77
N HIS A 388 -14.27 29.41 -15.50
CA HIS A 388 -15.53 29.17 -16.22
C HIS A 388 -15.50 29.64 -17.69
N ASP A 389 -14.62 30.57 -18.03
CA ASP A 389 -14.36 31.07 -19.39
C ASP A 389 -13.13 30.41 -20.03
N PHE A 390 -12.68 29.26 -19.52
CA PHE A 390 -11.46 28.58 -19.97
C PHE A 390 -11.40 28.36 -21.49
N GLY A 391 -12.52 27.97 -22.10
CA GLY A 391 -12.59 27.74 -23.55
C GLY A 391 -12.41 29.00 -24.40
N GLU A 392 -12.62 30.20 -23.84
CA GLU A 392 -12.33 31.47 -24.52
C GLU A 392 -10.86 31.85 -24.36
N ARG A 393 -10.29 31.57 -23.18
CA ARG A 393 -8.90 31.87 -22.87
C ARG A 393 -7.90 30.94 -23.55
N MET A 394 -8.28 29.67 -23.69
CA MET A 394 -7.46 28.62 -24.29
C MET A 394 -8.29 27.76 -25.26
N PRO A 395 -8.74 28.33 -26.40
CA PRO A 395 -9.65 27.66 -27.33
C PRO A 395 -9.07 26.42 -28.01
N THR A 396 -7.74 26.27 -28.01
CA THR A 396 -7.03 25.13 -28.60
C THR A 396 -6.82 23.97 -27.62
N ALA A 397 -7.18 24.11 -26.34
CA ALA A 397 -6.99 23.10 -25.31
C ALA A 397 -8.05 21.99 -25.37
N ASN A 398 -8.27 21.43 -26.56
CA ASN A 398 -9.11 20.25 -26.74
C ASN A 398 -8.45 19.02 -26.10
N ALA A 399 -9.26 18.10 -25.58
CA ALA A 399 -8.76 16.98 -24.78
C ALA A 399 -9.47 15.66 -25.10
N TRP A 400 -8.78 14.56 -24.81
CA TRP A 400 -9.37 13.24 -24.73
C TRP A 400 -9.58 12.87 -23.27
N ALA A 401 -10.80 12.47 -22.91
CA ALA A 401 -11.20 12.11 -21.55
C ALA A 401 -11.61 10.65 -21.46
N GLY A 402 -11.30 10.02 -20.33
CA GLY A 402 -11.68 8.64 -20.07
C GLY A 402 -11.10 8.09 -18.78
N LYS A 403 -11.31 6.79 -18.54
CA LYS A 403 -10.76 6.10 -17.38
C LYS A 403 -9.30 5.71 -17.64
N ILE A 404 -8.49 5.73 -16.58
CA ILE A 404 -7.11 5.25 -16.59
C ILE A 404 -7.12 3.72 -16.66
N ALA A 405 -6.40 3.17 -17.63
CA ALA A 405 -6.18 1.73 -17.76
C ALA A 405 -5.15 1.22 -16.76
N GLU A 406 -5.21 -0.08 -16.51
CA GLU A 406 -4.19 -0.81 -15.79
C GLU A 406 -2.80 -0.61 -16.39
N GLN A 407 -1.77 -0.63 -15.54
CA GLN A 407 -0.37 -0.46 -15.95
C GLN A 407 0.50 -1.59 -15.41
N TYR A 408 1.49 -1.98 -16.21
CA TYR A 408 2.46 -3.03 -15.90
C TYR A 408 3.87 -2.46 -15.97
N GLY A 409 4.61 -2.61 -14.88
CA GLY A 409 6.03 -2.33 -14.81
C GLY A 409 6.83 -3.38 -15.59
N THR A 410 7.97 -2.94 -16.10
CA THR A 410 8.93 -3.80 -16.81
C THR A 410 10.10 -4.23 -15.94
N ALA A 411 10.25 -3.63 -14.75
CA ALA A 411 11.28 -3.97 -13.79
C ALA A 411 10.83 -5.13 -12.88
N THR A 412 11.80 -5.87 -12.34
CA THR A 412 11.58 -6.94 -11.36
C THR A 412 11.80 -6.39 -9.93
N PRO A 413 10.89 -6.63 -8.97
CA PRO A 413 9.62 -7.34 -9.11
C PRO A 413 8.59 -6.56 -9.94
N VAL A 414 7.74 -7.27 -10.68
CA VAL A 414 6.74 -6.66 -11.57
C VAL A 414 5.72 -5.87 -10.77
N GLN A 415 5.53 -4.61 -11.15
CA GLN A 415 4.49 -3.76 -10.61
C GLN A 415 3.24 -3.82 -11.49
N TYR A 416 2.08 -4.04 -10.90
CA TYR A 416 0.76 -3.97 -11.53
C TYR A 416 -0.11 -2.96 -10.80
N LEU A 417 -0.65 -1.99 -11.52
CA LEU A 417 -1.56 -0.98 -10.98
C LEU A 417 -2.90 -1.08 -11.70
N GLU A 418 -3.99 -1.15 -10.94
CA GLU A 418 -5.34 -1.43 -11.47
C GLU A 418 -5.92 -0.27 -12.30
N GLY A 419 -5.54 0.97 -12.01
CA GLY A 419 -6.11 2.15 -12.66
C GLY A 419 -7.52 2.50 -12.17
N GLY A 420 -8.31 3.16 -13.02
CA GLY A 420 -9.70 3.52 -12.76
C GLY A 420 -9.97 4.97 -12.38
N GLY A 421 -8.93 5.79 -12.21
CA GLY A 421 -9.07 7.24 -12.10
C GLY A 421 -9.57 7.87 -13.41
N ASP A 422 -10.07 9.11 -13.34
CA ASP A 422 -10.41 9.90 -14.53
C ASP A 422 -9.18 10.68 -15.00
N GLN A 423 -8.91 10.64 -16.31
CA GLN A 423 -7.80 11.37 -16.92
C GLN A 423 -8.20 12.22 -18.12
N LEU A 424 -7.35 13.19 -18.44
CA LEU A 424 -7.30 13.91 -19.70
C LEU A 424 -5.95 13.70 -20.38
N VAL A 425 -5.97 13.53 -21.71
CA VAL A 425 -4.83 13.78 -22.58
C VAL A 425 -5.09 15.09 -23.30
N VAL A 426 -4.28 16.10 -22.98
CA VAL A 426 -4.50 17.49 -23.42
C VAL A 426 -3.17 18.20 -23.66
N ASP A 427 -3.15 19.08 -24.66
CA ASP A 427 -2.10 20.05 -24.88
C ASP A 427 -2.53 21.39 -24.27
N PHE A 428 -1.88 21.81 -23.18
CA PHE A 428 -2.09 23.13 -22.57
C PHE A 428 -1.11 24.21 -23.08
N GLY A 429 -0.24 23.88 -24.04
CA GLY A 429 0.73 24.79 -24.64
C GLY A 429 1.58 25.51 -23.60
N LYS A 430 1.61 26.85 -23.69
CA LYS A 430 2.38 27.73 -22.79
C LYS A 430 2.02 27.58 -21.31
N LEU A 431 0.79 27.16 -20.97
CA LEU A 431 0.45 26.89 -19.58
C LEU A 431 1.26 25.68 -19.04
N SER A 432 1.46 24.65 -19.86
CA SER A 432 2.27 23.48 -19.46
C SER A 432 3.75 23.84 -19.28
N GLU A 433 4.27 24.71 -20.15
CA GLU A 433 5.63 25.26 -20.05
C GLU A 433 5.79 26.04 -18.73
N TYR A 434 4.89 26.99 -18.48
CA TYR A 434 4.87 27.79 -17.24
C TYR A 434 4.80 26.91 -15.98
N VAL A 435 3.90 25.93 -15.95
CA VAL A 435 3.76 25.00 -14.81
C VAL A 435 5.03 24.18 -14.62
N THR A 436 5.68 23.77 -15.70
CA THR A 436 6.95 23.03 -15.65
C THR A 436 8.09 23.89 -15.10
N GLU A 437 8.20 25.14 -15.52
CA GLU A 437 9.19 26.08 -15.00
C GLU A 437 9.02 26.32 -13.49
N GLU A 438 7.80 26.62 -13.04
CA GLU A 438 7.51 26.81 -11.61
C GLU A 438 7.75 25.52 -10.81
N GLY A 439 7.34 24.36 -11.34
CA GLY A 439 7.61 23.07 -10.72
C GLY A 439 9.10 22.77 -10.58
N ASN A 440 9.93 23.17 -11.55
CA ASN A 440 11.37 23.01 -11.47
C ASN A 440 12.00 23.92 -10.40
N LYS A 441 11.51 25.16 -10.25
CA LYS A 441 11.95 26.05 -9.15
C LYS A 441 11.63 25.45 -7.78
N ILE A 442 10.43 24.88 -7.63
CA ILE A 442 10.02 24.19 -6.40
C ILE A 442 10.93 22.98 -6.13
N LYS A 443 11.19 22.15 -7.14
CA LYS A 443 12.10 21.00 -7.00
C LYS A 443 13.49 21.41 -6.51
N GLN A 444 14.05 22.49 -7.05
CA GLN A 444 15.36 23.03 -6.64
C GLN A 444 15.33 23.56 -5.21
N GLN A 445 14.29 24.30 -4.83
CA GLN A 445 14.13 24.83 -3.47
C GLN A 445 14.11 23.70 -2.41
N PHE A 446 13.60 22.52 -2.77
CA PHE A 446 13.42 21.39 -1.87
C PHE A 446 14.39 20.23 -2.15
N GLU A 447 15.44 20.43 -2.94
CA GLU A 447 16.37 19.37 -3.36
C GLU A 447 17.03 18.66 -2.16
N ASN A 448 17.35 19.41 -1.10
CA ASN A 448 17.99 18.90 0.11
C ASN A 448 17.03 18.75 1.31
N VAL A 449 15.71 18.92 1.10
CA VAL A 449 14.72 18.86 2.18
C VAL A 449 14.13 17.46 2.26
N THR A 450 14.60 16.69 3.24
CA THR A 450 14.07 15.36 3.57
C THR A 450 12.89 15.44 4.54
N GLY A 451 11.90 14.56 4.38
CA GLY A 451 10.76 14.46 5.28
C GLY A 451 9.63 15.44 4.97
N HIS A 452 8.76 15.64 5.95
CA HIS A 452 7.59 16.52 5.83
C HIS A 452 8.02 17.98 5.72
N ALA A 453 7.39 18.71 4.80
CA ALA A 453 7.49 20.16 4.78
C ALA A 453 6.16 20.78 4.32
N ASP A 454 5.86 21.95 4.86
CA ASP A 454 4.70 22.72 4.43
C ASP A 454 5.07 23.51 3.18
N LEU A 455 4.45 23.14 2.06
CA LEU A 455 4.52 23.87 0.81
C LEU A 455 3.10 24.13 0.34
N HIS A 456 2.75 25.40 0.21
CA HIS A 456 1.55 25.85 -0.47
C HIS A 456 1.89 27.08 -1.31
N VAL A 457 2.09 26.87 -2.62
CA VAL A 457 2.44 27.95 -3.55
C VAL A 457 1.31 28.13 -4.54
N GLN A 458 0.73 29.33 -4.57
CA GLN A 458 -0.28 29.72 -5.54
C GLN A 458 0.33 30.54 -6.66
N ARG A 459 -0.10 30.25 -7.88
CA ARG A 459 0.24 30.95 -9.12
C ARG A 459 -1.02 31.11 -9.96
N GLU A 460 -0.94 32.00 -10.94
CA GLU A 460 -2.00 32.18 -11.92
C GLU A 460 -1.38 32.33 -13.31
N PHE A 461 -2.00 31.69 -14.30
CA PHE A 461 -1.66 31.88 -15.70
C PHE A 461 -2.94 31.98 -16.52
N ASN A 462 -3.16 33.11 -17.19
CA ASN A 462 -4.38 33.38 -17.96
C ASN A 462 -5.67 33.00 -17.19
N GLY A 463 -5.79 33.39 -15.92
CA GLY A 463 -6.96 33.09 -15.08
C GLY A 463 -7.07 31.64 -14.59
N VAL A 464 -6.17 30.74 -15.00
CA VAL A 464 -6.04 29.40 -14.41
C VAL A 464 -5.32 29.54 -13.08
N LYS A 465 -6.00 29.17 -11.99
CA LYS A 465 -5.38 29.11 -10.66
C LYS A 465 -4.59 27.82 -10.53
N ILE A 466 -3.33 27.93 -10.14
CA ILE A 466 -2.38 26.83 -10.07
C ILE A 466 -1.87 26.77 -8.64
N GLU A 467 -2.04 25.62 -7.99
CA GLU A 467 -1.59 25.39 -6.63
C GLU A 467 -0.58 24.25 -6.60
N PHE A 468 0.57 24.50 -5.99
CA PHE A 468 1.58 23.48 -5.74
C PHE A 468 1.61 23.13 -4.26
N HIS A 469 1.60 21.83 -3.99
CA HIS A 469 1.65 21.28 -2.64
C HIS A 469 2.75 20.23 -2.54
N LYS A 470 3.44 20.14 -1.41
CA LYS A 470 4.26 18.95 -1.11
C LYS A 470 3.33 17.86 -0.65
N THR A 471 3.45 16.66 -1.22
CA THR A 471 2.49 15.59 -0.95
C THR A 471 2.63 15.02 0.46
N ASN A 472 3.85 15.04 1.00
CA ASN A 472 4.18 14.51 2.32
C ASN A 472 3.77 13.03 2.51
N TRP A 473 3.54 12.30 1.42
CA TRP A 473 3.18 10.90 1.49
C TRP A 473 4.41 10.06 1.83
N GLU A 474 4.23 9.13 2.76
CA GLU A 474 5.22 8.13 3.14
C GLU A 474 4.97 6.80 2.40
N ASN A 475 5.98 5.94 2.34
CA ASN A 475 5.86 4.57 1.82
C ASN A 475 5.32 4.50 0.37
N VAL A 476 5.80 5.38 -0.50
CA VAL A 476 5.23 5.55 -1.86
C VAL A 476 5.80 4.58 -2.89
N GLU A 477 7.10 4.32 -2.82
CA GLU A 477 7.81 3.38 -3.70
C GLU A 477 7.93 2.00 -3.04
N LYS A 478 7.96 0.94 -3.85
CA LYS A 478 8.09 -0.48 -3.46
C LYS A 478 6.93 -1.04 -2.63
N VAL A 479 5.83 -0.30 -2.51
CA VAL A 479 4.68 -0.69 -1.67
C VAL A 479 3.47 -1.13 -2.47
N TYR A 480 3.11 -0.39 -3.52
CA TYR A 480 1.84 -0.57 -4.21
C TYR A 480 2.01 -1.28 -5.55
N GLY A 481 1.16 -2.28 -5.80
CA GLY A 481 1.06 -2.94 -7.10
C GLY A 481 1.99 -4.12 -7.32
N TYR A 482 2.89 -4.45 -6.40
CA TYR A 482 3.79 -5.59 -6.57
C TYR A 482 3.08 -6.92 -6.32
N SER A 483 3.06 -7.77 -7.37
CA SER A 483 2.65 -9.17 -7.31
C SER A 483 3.62 -9.99 -6.47
N LYS A 484 3.17 -11.12 -5.93
CA LYS A 484 3.96 -12.00 -5.02
C LYS A 484 4.28 -13.36 -5.61
N TYR A 485 3.87 -13.57 -6.86
CA TYR A 485 3.92 -14.87 -7.53
C TYR A 485 4.40 -14.80 -8.99
N GLU A 486 4.70 -13.61 -9.52
CA GLU A 486 5.09 -13.47 -10.91
C GLU A 486 6.33 -12.57 -10.99
N ASP A 487 7.49 -13.19 -10.83
CA ASP A 487 8.77 -12.60 -11.23
C ASP A 487 8.92 -12.59 -12.77
N ASP A 488 7.95 -13.13 -13.51
CA ASP A 488 7.95 -13.25 -14.96
C ASP A 488 6.74 -12.52 -15.60
N ILE A 489 7.05 -11.43 -16.30
CA ILE A 489 6.11 -10.63 -17.10
C ILE A 489 5.41 -11.51 -18.15
N TYR A 490 6.07 -12.53 -18.68
CA TYR A 490 5.58 -13.38 -19.77
C TYR A 490 4.44 -14.31 -19.31
N TYR A 491 4.49 -14.85 -18.09
CA TYR A 491 3.44 -15.72 -17.56
C TYR A 491 2.15 -14.96 -17.23
N SER A 492 2.27 -13.78 -16.63
CA SER A 492 1.12 -12.94 -16.24
C SER A 492 0.32 -12.44 -17.43
N THR A 493 1.02 -12.04 -18.49
CA THR A 493 0.46 -11.51 -19.75
C THR A 493 -0.14 -12.63 -20.60
N LYS A 494 0.52 -13.78 -20.72
CA LYS A 494 0.05 -14.96 -21.48
C LYS A 494 -1.20 -15.61 -20.87
N THR A 495 -1.26 -15.77 -19.55
CA THR A 495 -2.43 -16.35 -18.85
C THR A 495 -3.67 -15.46 -19.02
N ARG A 496 -3.48 -14.14 -19.08
CA ARG A 496 -4.58 -13.19 -19.38
C ARG A 496 -4.94 -13.12 -20.85
N ARG A 497 -3.99 -13.21 -21.78
CA ARG A 497 -4.25 -13.23 -23.23
C ARG A 497 -5.15 -14.40 -23.61
N LEU A 498 -4.87 -15.59 -23.09
CA LEU A 498 -5.73 -16.77 -23.28
C LEU A 498 -7.17 -16.51 -22.80
N ALA A 499 -7.35 -15.74 -21.72
CA ALA A 499 -8.68 -15.34 -21.24
C ALA A 499 -9.36 -14.26 -22.11
N SER A 500 -8.61 -13.31 -22.68
CA SER A 500 -9.12 -12.27 -23.59
C SER A 500 -9.48 -12.84 -24.97
N ASP A 501 -8.64 -13.70 -25.54
CA ASP A 501 -8.86 -14.38 -26.82
C ASP A 501 -10.07 -15.33 -26.73
N GLU A 502 -10.24 -16.04 -25.61
CA GLU A 502 -11.41 -16.89 -25.35
C GLU A 502 -12.72 -16.07 -25.24
N ILE A 503 -12.66 -14.83 -24.75
CA ILE A 503 -13.83 -13.94 -24.66
C ILE A 503 -14.09 -13.21 -25.98
N GLN A 504 -13.07 -12.82 -26.74
CA GLN A 504 -13.26 -12.27 -28.08
C GLN A 504 -13.84 -13.34 -29.02
N THR A 505 -13.36 -14.57 -28.97
CA THR A 505 -13.96 -15.69 -29.73
C THR A 505 -15.39 -15.97 -29.25
N LYS A 506 -15.69 -15.94 -27.95
CA LYS A 506 -17.07 -16.11 -27.43
C LYS A 506 -17.99 -14.92 -27.74
N SER A 507 -17.50 -13.69 -27.75
CA SER A 507 -18.23 -12.47 -28.12
C SER A 507 -18.52 -12.43 -29.62
N THR A 508 -17.54 -12.80 -30.43
CA THR A 508 -17.66 -12.89 -31.90
C THR A 508 -18.59 -14.04 -32.27
N ASN A 509 -18.45 -15.21 -31.64
CA ASN A 509 -19.37 -16.33 -31.83
C ASN A 509 -20.77 -16.01 -31.31
N SER A 510 -20.92 -15.24 -30.23
CA SER A 510 -22.22 -14.79 -29.73
C SER A 510 -22.90 -13.82 -30.70
N LYS A 511 -22.16 -12.86 -31.26
CA LYS A 511 -22.68 -11.98 -32.32
C LYS A 511 -23.02 -12.75 -33.58
N VAL A 512 -22.15 -13.63 -34.06
CA VAL A 512 -22.42 -14.50 -35.22
C VAL A 512 -23.65 -15.37 -34.96
N THR A 513 -23.75 -16.04 -33.80
CA THR A 513 -24.90 -16.89 -33.44
C THR A 513 -26.19 -16.07 -33.28
N ALA A 514 -26.10 -14.83 -32.77
CA ALA A 514 -27.23 -13.92 -32.69
C ALA A 514 -27.68 -13.43 -34.07
N THR A 515 -26.75 -13.17 -34.99
CA THR A 515 -27.04 -12.83 -36.40
C THR A 515 -27.61 -14.03 -37.15
N THR A 516 -27.12 -15.26 -36.91
CA THR A 516 -27.67 -16.49 -37.50
C THR A 516 -29.07 -16.80 -36.96
N ARG A 517 -29.33 -16.58 -35.66
CA ARG A 517 -30.68 -16.76 -35.06
C ARG A 517 -31.67 -15.69 -35.52
N SER A 518 -31.22 -14.46 -35.74
CA SER A 518 -32.09 -13.41 -36.29
C SER A 518 -32.37 -13.63 -37.78
N ALA A 519 -31.41 -14.11 -38.57
CA ALA A 519 -31.64 -14.52 -39.96
C ALA A 519 -32.61 -15.72 -40.07
N ALA A 520 -32.44 -16.75 -39.24
CA ALA A 520 -33.32 -17.93 -39.22
C ALA A 520 -34.76 -17.59 -38.78
N ASN A 521 -34.94 -16.60 -37.89
CA ASN A 521 -36.27 -16.13 -37.49
C ASN A 521 -36.98 -15.31 -38.58
N TYR A 522 -36.25 -14.71 -39.54
CA TYR A 522 -36.85 -14.00 -40.67
C TYR A 522 -37.21 -14.93 -41.84
N GLU A 523 -36.54 -16.07 -42.00
CA GLU A 523 -36.90 -17.09 -43.00
C GLU A 523 -38.09 -17.95 -42.57
N GLY A 524 -38.36 -18.09 -41.27
CA GLY A 524 -39.53 -18.79 -40.74
C GLY A 524 -40.85 -18.00 -40.79
N GLN A 525 -40.86 -16.78 -41.32
CA GLN A 525 -42.05 -15.92 -41.44
C GLN A 525 -42.34 -15.46 -42.89
N ARG A 526 -41.86 -16.19 -43.90
CA ARG A 526 -42.29 -16.01 -45.29
C ARG A 526 -43.13 -17.17 -45.79
#